data_AF-A0A7Y6YQX5-F1
#
_entry.id   AF-A0A7Y6YQX5-F1
#
_cell.length_a   1.000
_cell.length_b   1.000
_cell.length_c   1.000
_cell.angle_alpha   90.00
_cell.angle_beta   90.00
_cell.angle_gamma   90.00
#
_symmetry.space_group_name_H-M   'P 1'
#
loop_
_entity.id
_entity.type
_entity.pdbx_description
1 polymer ?
#
loop_
_entity_poly.entity_id
_entity_poly.type
_entity_poly.pdbx_seq_one_letter_code
_entity_poly.pdbx_strand_id
1 'polypeptide(L)'
;EMRARGMKSTFRATGQTGILITGHGVPLDAVIADFMAGSIEYLTPDNDDDHWDLIEGQGSLFHVSYSGVTMALVHGGQPDALILCHEPTRTHMRGLPEYDVPTLEELRDVALPLAQRANPACQIVGISVNTQHLSEDEAVKYLAEVEERMGLPAVDPYRHGAGRLVDALAAV
;
A
#
# COMPACT_ATOMS: atom_id res chain seq x y z
N GLU A 1 14.87 1.93 -5.63
CA GLU A 1 15.35 2.67 -4.46
C GLU A 1 16.01 1.78 -3.40
N MET A 2 15.28 1.00 -2.60
CA MET A 2 15.85 0.12 -1.53
C MET A 2 17.10 -0.65 -1.96
N ARG A 3 17.03 -1.40 -3.07
CA ARG A 3 18.18 -2.14 -3.61
C ARG A 3 19.36 -1.26 -4.01
N ALA A 4 19.11 -0.06 -4.52
CA ALA A 4 20.17 0.91 -4.86
C ALA A 4 20.89 1.42 -3.60
N ARG A 5 20.23 1.36 -2.43
CA ARG A 5 20.79 1.66 -1.11
C ARG A 5 21.38 0.42 -0.41
N GLY A 6 21.41 -0.73 -1.07
CA GLY A 6 21.95 -1.98 -0.50
C GLY A 6 21.02 -2.70 0.47
N MET A 7 19.76 -2.29 0.61
CA MET A 7 18.79 -2.99 1.46
C MET A 7 18.35 -4.31 0.79
N LYS A 8 18.15 -5.35 1.60
CA LYS A 8 17.56 -6.61 1.15
C LYS A 8 16.06 -6.38 0.93
N SER A 9 15.61 -6.55 -0.31
CA SER A 9 14.18 -6.42 -0.59
C SER A 9 13.70 -7.25 -1.78
N THR A 10 12.49 -7.77 -1.64
CA THR A 10 11.78 -8.54 -2.66
C THR A 10 10.41 -7.90 -2.91
N PHE A 11 10.06 -7.72 -4.18
CA PHE A 11 8.71 -7.32 -4.55
C PHE A 11 7.84 -8.56 -4.66
N ARG A 12 6.71 -8.57 -3.94
CA ARG A 12 5.79 -9.69 -3.86
C ARG A 12 4.54 -9.33 -4.67
N ALA A 13 4.51 -9.81 -5.92
CA ALA A 13 3.44 -9.52 -6.85
C ALA A 13 2.14 -10.24 -6.47
N THR A 14 1.04 -9.51 -6.49
CA THR A 14 -0.30 -9.96 -6.07
C THR A 14 -1.35 -9.79 -7.17
N GLY A 15 -0.97 -9.16 -8.28
CA GLY A 15 -1.80 -8.99 -9.47
C GLY A 15 -1.13 -9.55 -10.73
N GLN A 16 -1.96 -9.78 -11.76
CA GLN A 16 -1.51 -10.34 -13.05
C GLN A 16 -0.37 -9.51 -13.68
N THR A 17 -0.46 -8.18 -13.62
CA THR A 17 0.58 -7.27 -14.14
C THR A 17 1.90 -7.44 -13.39
N GLY A 18 1.88 -7.44 -12.06
CA GLY A 18 3.07 -7.65 -11.25
C GLY A 18 3.73 -9.01 -11.51
N ILE A 19 2.93 -10.06 -11.69
CA ILE A 19 3.40 -11.42 -12.01
C ILE A 19 4.09 -11.44 -13.38
N LEU A 20 3.51 -10.81 -14.40
CA LEU A 20 4.12 -10.76 -15.73
C LEU A 20 5.45 -9.99 -15.73
N ILE A 21 5.60 -8.98 -14.85
CA ILE A 21 6.85 -8.21 -14.70
C ILE A 21 7.92 -9.04 -13.97
N THR A 22 7.54 -9.76 -12.92
CA THR A 22 8.50 -10.42 -12.01
C THR A 22 8.70 -11.91 -12.27
N GLY A 23 7.83 -12.54 -13.05
CA GLY A 23 7.83 -13.97 -13.34
C GLY A 23 7.33 -14.87 -12.20
N HIS A 24 6.88 -14.30 -11.08
CA HIS A 24 6.37 -15.04 -9.92
C HIS A 24 5.37 -14.19 -9.12
N GLY A 25 4.54 -14.81 -8.31
CA GLY A 25 3.56 -14.13 -7.47
C GLY A 25 2.25 -14.91 -7.36
N VAL A 26 1.22 -14.27 -6.81
CA VAL A 26 -0.11 -14.86 -6.61
C VAL A 26 -1.16 -13.95 -7.24
N PRO A 27 -1.97 -14.39 -8.21
CA PRO A 27 -3.07 -13.58 -8.74
C PRO A 27 -4.23 -13.60 -7.75
N LEU A 28 -4.17 -12.72 -6.74
CA LEU A 28 -5.01 -12.84 -5.54
C LEU A 28 -6.51 -12.78 -5.83
N ASP A 29 -6.92 -12.00 -6.83
CA ASP A 29 -8.32 -11.88 -7.25
C ASP A 29 -8.92 -13.17 -7.84
N ALA A 30 -8.08 -14.12 -8.22
CA ALA A 30 -8.47 -15.44 -8.73
C ALA A 30 -8.39 -16.55 -7.66
N VAL A 31 -7.94 -16.24 -6.44
CA VAL A 31 -7.85 -17.19 -5.33
C VAL A 31 -9.21 -17.34 -4.66
N ILE A 32 -9.62 -18.58 -4.43
CA ILE A 32 -10.87 -18.89 -3.72
C ILE A 32 -10.80 -18.31 -2.30
N ALA A 33 -11.88 -17.65 -1.86
CA ALA A 33 -11.94 -16.83 -0.65
C ALA A 33 -11.22 -17.42 0.58
N ASP A 34 -11.51 -18.69 0.92
CA ASP A 34 -10.94 -19.38 2.08
C ASP A 34 -9.41 -19.51 2.05
N PHE A 35 -8.79 -19.39 0.86
CA PHE A 35 -7.34 -19.53 0.67
C PHE A 35 -6.64 -18.20 0.39
N MET A 36 -7.37 -17.08 0.31
CA MET A 36 -6.78 -15.79 -0.08
C MET A 36 -5.68 -15.35 0.89
N ALA A 37 -5.95 -15.32 2.20
CA ALA A 37 -4.97 -14.94 3.21
C ALA A 37 -3.78 -15.92 3.25
N GLY A 38 -4.04 -17.23 3.22
CA GLY A 38 -2.99 -18.25 3.20
C GLY A 38 -2.10 -18.19 1.94
N SER A 39 -2.64 -17.72 0.81
CA SER A 39 -1.83 -17.51 -0.39
C SER A 39 -0.84 -16.35 -0.26
N ILE A 40 -1.19 -15.33 0.53
CA ILE A 40 -0.31 -14.20 0.83
C ILE A 40 0.73 -14.60 1.88
N GLU A 41 0.32 -15.33 2.93
CA GLU A 41 1.25 -15.94 3.89
C GLU A 41 2.32 -16.78 3.19
N TYR A 42 1.92 -17.65 2.24
CA TYR A 42 2.86 -18.41 1.42
C TYR A 42 3.78 -17.53 0.55
N LEU A 43 3.25 -16.42 0.04
CA LEU A 43 4.01 -15.49 -0.80
C LEU A 43 5.05 -14.71 0.02
N THR A 44 4.81 -14.50 1.32
CA THR A 44 5.67 -13.77 2.26
C THR A 44 6.19 -14.69 3.38
N PRO A 45 7.10 -15.63 3.06
CA PRO A 45 7.67 -16.53 4.06
C PRO A 45 8.62 -15.78 5.00
N ASP A 46 8.94 -16.41 6.14
CA ASP A 46 10.03 -15.96 7.03
C ASP A 46 11.30 -15.64 6.24
N ASN A 47 11.97 -14.56 6.62
CA ASN A 47 13.12 -14.01 5.94
C ASN A 47 14.16 -13.48 6.95
N ASP A 48 15.27 -12.95 6.46
CA ASP A 48 16.24 -12.27 7.34
C ASP A 48 15.56 -11.06 8.02
N ASP A 49 15.91 -10.78 9.29
CA ASP A 49 15.34 -9.67 10.07
C ASP A 49 15.47 -8.28 9.40
N ASP A 50 16.45 -8.11 8.49
CA ASP A 50 16.70 -6.87 7.73
C ASP A 50 16.15 -6.89 6.29
N HIS A 51 15.36 -7.91 5.94
CA HIS A 51 14.74 -8.05 4.62
C HIS A 51 13.33 -7.46 4.56
N TRP A 52 13.06 -6.68 3.51
CA TRP A 52 11.73 -6.14 3.21
C TRP A 52 11.02 -6.92 2.11
N ASP A 53 9.87 -7.50 2.45
CA ASP A 53 8.89 -7.99 1.49
C ASP A 53 7.88 -6.89 1.13
N LEU A 54 8.06 -6.29 -0.05
CA LEU A 54 7.18 -5.26 -0.59
C LEU A 54 5.98 -5.91 -1.29
N ILE A 55 4.89 -6.08 -0.55
CA ILE A 55 3.64 -6.65 -1.05
C ILE A 55 2.91 -5.64 -1.94
N GLU A 56 2.63 -6.04 -3.18
CA GLU A 56 1.80 -5.26 -4.10
C GLU A 56 0.37 -5.13 -3.54
N GLY A 57 -0.13 -3.90 -3.39
CA GLY A 57 -1.49 -3.66 -2.93
C GLY A 57 -2.54 -4.01 -3.99
N GLN A 58 -3.70 -4.53 -3.56
CA GLN A 58 -4.87 -4.78 -4.41
C GLN A 58 -6.14 -4.23 -3.79
N GLY A 59 -7.02 -3.67 -4.63
CA GLY A 59 -8.32 -3.18 -4.22
C GLY A 59 -8.27 -1.99 -3.25
N SER A 60 -9.31 -1.88 -2.43
CA SER A 60 -9.40 -0.96 -1.30
C SER A 60 -10.39 -1.51 -0.29
N LEU A 61 -10.12 -1.34 1.01
CA LEU A 61 -11.05 -1.70 2.09
C LEU A 61 -12.43 -1.02 1.95
N PHE A 62 -12.48 0.12 1.25
CA PHE A 62 -13.71 0.90 1.03
C PHE A 62 -14.39 0.59 -0.30
N HIS A 63 -13.77 -0.21 -1.17
CA HIS A 63 -14.38 -0.61 -2.42
C HIS A 63 -15.23 -1.87 -2.21
N VAL A 64 -16.56 -1.75 -2.27
CA VAL A 64 -17.50 -2.84 -1.93
C VAL A 64 -17.25 -4.16 -2.67
N SER A 65 -16.77 -4.10 -3.91
CA SER A 65 -16.47 -5.31 -4.70
C SER A 65 -15.08 -5.92 -4.42
N TYR A 66 -14.15 -5.18 -3.82
CA TYR A 66 -12.72 -5.56 -3.74
C TYR A 66 -12.14 -5.50 -2.32
N SER A 67 -12.93 -5.10 -1.32
CA SER A 67 -12.49 -4.97 0.07
C SER A 67 -11.98 -6.29 0.66
N GLY A 68 -12.59 -7.42 0.27
CA GLY A 68 -12.13 -8.76 0.68
C GLY A 68 -10.70 -9.07 0.21
N VAL A 69 -10.32 -8.60 -0.98
CA VAL A 69 -8.96 -8.77 -1.52
C VAL A 69 -7.95 -8.00 -0.66
N THR A 70 -8.24 -6.75 -0.33
CA THR A 70 -7.37 -5.94 0.53
C THR A 70 -7.26 -6.52 1.94
N MET A 71 -8.35 -7.02 2.51
CA MET A 71 -8.33 -7.66 3.82
C MET A 71 -7.44 -8.90 3.84
N ALA A 72 -7.51 -9.73 2.79
CA ALA A 72 -6.66 -10.91 2.66
C ALA A 72 -5.17 -10.56 2.59
N LEU A 73 -4.80 -9.46 1.92
CA LEU A 73 -3.42 -8.95 1.91
C LEU A 73 -2.96 -8.56 3.32
N VAL A 74 -3.78 -7.79 4.04
CA VAL A 74 -3.43 -7.28 5.36
C VAL A 74 -3.28 -8.42 6.38
N HIS A 75 -4.21 -9.37 6.41
CA HIS A 75 -4.15 -10.47 7.38
C HIS A 75 -3.18 -11.58 6.98
N GLY A 76 -3.04 -11.88 5.68
CA GLY A 76 -2.09 -12.87 5.20
C GLY A 76 -0.64 -12.36 5.26
N GLY A 77 -0.41 -11.08 4.98
CA GLY A 77 0.93 -10.48 4.96
C GLY A 77 1.44 -9.97 6.31
N GLN A 78 0.55 -9.82 7.31
CA GLN A 78 0.88 -9.40 8.68
C GLN A 78 1.90 -8.23 8.76
N PRO A 79 1.66 -7.13 8.01
CA PRO A 79 2.71 -6.17 7.69
C PRO A 79 3.28 -5.45 8.92
N ASP A 80 4.58 -5.18 8.93
CA ASP A 80 5.20 -4.28 9.91
C ASP A 80 4.87 -2.82 9.62
N ALA A 81 4.69 -2.49 8.33
CA ALA A 81 4.44 -1.13 7.88
C ALA A 81 3.42 -1.08 6.75
N LEU A 82 2.57 -0.06 6.78
CA LEU A 82 1.62 0.28 5.73
C LEU A 82 1.99 1.63 5.09
N ILE A 83 1.90 1.68 3.76
CA ILE A 83 1.92 2.92 2.98
C ILE A 83 0.51 3.14 2.43
N LEU A 84 -0.11 4.28 2.76
CA LEU A 84 -1.45 4.61 2.26
C LEU A 84 -1.36 5.19 0.86
N CYS A 85 -2.11 4.64 -0.09
CA CYS A 85 -2.13 5.11 -1.47
C CYS A 85 -3.36 5.97 -1.76
N HIS A 86 -3.17 7.10 -2.44
CA HIS A 86 -4.25 8.04 -2.77
C HIS A 86 -4.05 8.72 -4.13
N GLU A 87 -5.14 9.21 -4.72
CA GLU A 87 -5.13 10.05 -5.93
C GLU A 87 -6.17 11.16 -5.71
N PRO A 88 -5.75 12.44 -5.66
CA PRO A 88 -6.54 13.51 -5.07
C PRO A 88 -7.65 14.05 -5.97
N THR A 89 -7.64 13.73 -7.27
CA THR A 89 -8.68 14.19 -8.20
C THR A 89 -9.85 13.21 -8.30
N ARG A 90 -9.74 12.02 -7.69
CA ARG A 90 -10.81 11.03 -7.69
C ARG A 90 -11.96 11.45 -6.80
N THR A 91 -13.13 11.60 -7.39
CA THR A 91 -14.36 11.98 -6.67
C THR A 91 -15.21 10.79 -6.22
N HIS A 92 -15.04 9.61 -6.83
CA HIS A 92 -15.81 8.42 -6.49
C HIS A 92 -15.00 7.13 -6.69
N MET A 93 -15.48 6.03 -6.13
CA MET A 93 -14.92 4.70 -6.33
C MET A 93 -14.99 4.27 -7.79
N ARG A 94 -13.96 3.57 -8.25
CA ARG A 94 -13.85 3.14 -9.66
C ARG A 94 -15.02 2.24 -10.04
N GLY A 95 -15.81 2.67 -11.02
CA GLY A 95 -16.98 1.92 -11.49
C GLY A 95 -18.20 2.01 -10.58
N LEU A 96 -18.16 2.85 -9.54
CA LEU A 96 -19.20 3.02 -8.54
C LEU A 96 -19.42 4.53 -8.27
N PRO A 97 -20.11 5.25 -9.16
CA PRO A 97 -20.22 6.71 -9.09
C PRO A 97 -20.99 7.25 -7.88
N GLU A 98 -21.77 6.40 -7.20
CA GLU A 98 -22.53 6.77 -5.99
C GLU A 98 -21.74 6.56 -4.69
N TYR A 99 -20.50 6.07 -4.77
CA TYR A 99 -19.66 5.78 -3.61
C TYR A 99 -18.49 6.74 -3.56
N ASP A 100 -18.47 7.59 -2.54
CA ASP A 100 -17.40 8.57 -2.33
C ASP A 100 -16.06 7.90 -2.00
N VAL A 101 -14.97 8.64 -2.22
CA VAL A 101 -13.62 8.23 -1.81
C VAL A 101 -13.43 8.56 -0.32
N PRO A 102 -12.96 7.63 0.52
CA PRO A 102 -12.69 7.92 1.92
C PRO A 102 -11.58 8.95 2.06
N THR A 103 -11.59 9.67 3.18
CA THR A 103 -10.44 10.50 3.57
C THR A 103 -9.24 9.61 3.92
N LEU A 104 -8.03 10.17 3.87
CA LEU A 104 -6.82 9.46 4.31
C LEU A 104 -6.87 9.12 5.81
N GLU A 105 -7.50 9.99 6.60
CA GLU A 105 -7.74 9.80 8.03
C GLU A 105 -8.68 8.62 8.29
N GLU A 106 -9.80 8.56 7.55
CA GLU A 106 -10.73 7.43 7.63
C GLU A 106 -10.06 6.12 7.20
N LEU A 107 -9.26 6.16 6.13
CA LEU A 107 -8.48 5.01 5.69
C LEU A 107 -7.49 4.56 6.78
N ARG A 108 -6.76 5.49 7.40
CA ARG A 108 -5.83 5.20 8.51
C ARG A 108 -6.56 4.54 9.67
N ASP A 109 -7.68 5.13 10.08
CA ASP A 109 -8.44 4.74 11.28
C ASP A 109 -9.17 3.39 11.09
N VAL A 110 -9.37 2.95 9.85
CA VAL A 110 -9.87 1.60 9.53
C VAL A 110 -8.75 0.60 9.30
N ALA A 111 -7.75 0.94 8.48
CA ALA A 111 -6.72 0.00 8.05
C ALA A 111 -5.78 -0.42 9.20
N LEU A 112 -5.35 0.54 10.04
CA LEU A 112 -4.37 0.27 11.08
C LEU A 112 -4.90 -0.69 12.15
N PRO A 113 -6.10 -0.50 12.74
CA PRO A 113 -6.63 -1.45 13.72
C PRO A 113 -6.84 -2.86 13.16
N LEU A 114 -7.15 -2.99 11.86
CA LEU A 114 -7.30 -4.28 11.19
C LEU A 114 -5.96 -5.00 11.03
N ALA A 115 -4.93 -4.27 10.60
CA ALA A 115 -3.56 -4.80 10.49
C ALA A 115 -3.01 -5.20 11.86
N GLN A 116 -3.26 -4.39 12.88
CA GLN A 116 -2.83 -4.65 14.26
C GLN A 116 -3.49 -5.86 14.92
N ARG A 117 -4.54 -6.44 14.31
CA ARG A 117 -5.05 -7.76 14.74
C ARG A 117 -4.11 -8.90 14.40
N ALA A 118 -3.39 -8.78 13.29
CA ALA A 118 -2.41 -9.77 12.85
C ALA A 118 -1.02 -9.46 13.40
N ASN A 119 -0.58 -8.20 13.33
CA ASN A 119 0.70 -7.74 13.85
C ASN A 119 0.51 -6.50 14.75
N PRO A 120 0.49 -6.64 16.08
CA PRO A 120 0.30 -5.52 17.01
C PRO A 120 1.32 -4.38 16.88
N ALA A 121 2.49 -4.64 16.30
CA ALA A 121 3.52 -3.65 16.08
C ALA A 121 3.36 -2.86 14.77
N CYS A 122 2.42 -3.25 13.89
CA CYS A 122 2.19 -2.59 12.61
C CYS A 122 1.99 -1.07 12.76
N GLN A 123 2.61 -0.31 11.86
CA GLN A 123 2.51 1.15 11.79
C GLN A 123 2.09 1.61 10.40
N ILE A 124 1.50 2.81 10.28
CA ILE A 124 1.39 3.52 8.99
C ILE A 124 2.54 4.52 8.96
N VAL A 125 3.40 4.41 7.95
CA VAL A 125 4.70 5.11 7.96
C VAL A 125 4.80 6.17 6.86
N GLY A 126 3.89 6.17 5.89
CA GLY A 126 3.92 7.13 4.81
C GLY A 126 2.71 7.05 3.89
N ILE A 127 2.63 8.02 2.98
CA ILE A 127 1.54 8.18 2.05
C ILE A 127 2.12 8.33 0.64
N SER A 128 1.67 7.46 -0.27
CA SER A 128 1.99 7.52 -1.69
C SER A 128 0.83 8.16 -2.45
N VAL A 129 1.03 9.37 -2.97
CA VAL A 129 0.00 10.11 -3.70
C VAL A 129 0.31 10.09 -5.18
N ASN A 130 -0.63 9.63 -6.00
CA ASN A 130 -0.57 9.79 -7.45
C ASN A 130 -1.04 11.20 -7.81
N THR A 131 -0.14 12.07 -8.26
CA THR A 131 -0.44 13.46 -8.65
C THR A 131 -0.45 13.66 -10.16
N GLN A 132 -0.68 12.62 -10.95
CA GLN A 132 -0.59 12.67 -12.42
C GLN A 132 -1.52 13.71 -13.07
N HIS A 133 -2.62 14.08 -12.39
CA HIS A 133 -3.61 15.04 -12.88
C HIS A 133 -3.39 16.47 -12.37
N LEU A 134 -2.33 16.70 -11.59
CA LEU A 134 -1.95 18.00 -11.05
C LEU A 134 -0.71 18.55 -11.79
N SER A 135 -0.56 19.88 -11.82
CA SER A 135 0.72 20.50 -12.15
C SER A 135 1.77 20.21 -11.07
N GLU A 136 3.04 20.51 -11.34
CA GLU A 136 4.12 20.35 -10.34
C GLU A 136 3.85 21.18 -9.08
N ASP A 137 3.49 22.44 -9.24
CA ASP A 137 3.25 23.35 -8.11
C ASP A 137 2.03 22.91 -7.27
N GLU A 138 0.96 22.45 -7.93
CA GLU A 138 -0.21 21.88 -7.24
C GLU A 138 0.12 20.58 -6.53
N ALA A 139 0.92 19.70 -7.15
CA ALA A 139 1.36 18.45 -6.55
C ALA A 139 2.20 18.71 -5.29
N VAL A 140 3.21 19.57 -5.36
CA VAL A 140 4.07 19.93 -4.22
C VAL A 140 3.25 20.53 -3.09
N LYS A 141 2.35 21.47 -3.42
CA LYS A 141 1.46 22.07 -2.44
C LYS A 141 0.55 21.04 -1.77
N TYR A 142 -0.10 20.17 -2.55
CA TYR A 142 -0.98 19.13 -2.04
C TYR A 142 -0.24 18.16 -1.13
N LEU A 143 0.96 17.71 -1.52
CA LEU A 143 1.78 16.84 -0.69
C LEU A 143 2.09 17.49 0.66
N ALA A 144 2.52 18.76 0.68
CA ALA A 144 2.79 19.48 1.93
C ALA A 144 1.56 19.58 2.84
N GLU A 145 0.37 19.85 2.27
CA GLU A 145 -0.89 19.87 3.02
C GLU A 145 -1.24 18.47 3.60
N VAL A 146 -0.97 17.40 2.85
CA VAL A 146 -1.15 16.03 3.37
C VAL A 146 -0.19 15.74 4.52
N GLU A 147 1.07 16.15 4.42
CA GLU A 147 2.05 15.97 5.51
C GLU A 147 1.65 16.71 6.78
N GLU A 148 1.17 17.95 6.65
CA GLU A 148 0.70 18.73 7.79
C GLU A 148 -0.49 18.07 8.49
N ARG A 149 -1.47 17.58 7.72
CA ARG A 149 -2.68 16.93 8.27
C ARG A 149 -2.41 15.56 8.87
N MET A 150 -1.54 14.78 8.22
CA MET A 150 -1.33 13.37 8.57
C MET A 150 -0.15 13.15 9.51
N GLY A 151 0.79 14.10 9.59
CA GLY A 151 2.02 13.97 10.38
C GLY A 151 2.97 12.90 9.83
N LEU A 152 2.83 12.53 8.56
CA LEU A 152 3.56 11.45 7.88
C LEU A 152 4.11 11.96 6.56
N PRO A 153 5.22 11.40 6.05
CA PRO A 153 5.74 11.76 4.74
C PRO A 153 4.73 11.42 3.64
N ALA A 154 4.43 12.39 2.80
CA ALA A 154 3.60 12.26 1.62
C ALA A 154 4.45 12.50 0.38
N VAL A 155 4.42 11.54 -0.55
CA VAL A 155 5.33 11.53 -1.70
C VAL A 155 4.55 11.09 -2.92
N ASP A 156 4.81 11.71 -4.07
CA ASP A 156 4.54 11.08 -5.37
C ASP A 156 5.80 10.34 -5.83
N PRO A 157 5.85 8.99 -5.73
CA PRO A 157 7.07 8.26 -6.03
C PRO A 157 7.41 8.26 -7.52
N TYR A 158 6.43 8.54 -8.39
CA TYR A 158 6.64 8.62 -9.83
C TYR A 158 7.27 9.96 -10.22
N ARG A 159 6.81 11.06 -9.61
CA ARG A 159 7.29 12.42 -9.87
C ARG A 159 8.58 12.74 -9.13
N HIS A 160 8.68 12.36 -7.86
CA HIS A 160 9.74 12.80 -6.94
C HIS A 160 10.68 11.66 -6.49
N GLY A 161 10.38 10.42 -6.88
CA GLY A 161 11.10 9.23 -6.43
C GLY A 161 10.64 8.74 -5.06
N ALA A 162 10.96 7.49 -4.73
CA ALA A 162 10.47 6.81 -3.52
C ALA A 162 11.33 7.06 -2.25
N GLY A 163 12.35 7.92 -2.33
CA GLY A 163 13.40 8.01 -1.31
C GLY A 163 12.88 8.23 0.11
N ARG A 164 11.97 9.19 0.29
CA ARG A 164 11.40 9.53 1.61
C ARG A 164 10.49 8.44 2.17
N LEU A 165 9.83 7.65 1.31
CA LEU A 165 9.08 6.48 1.77
C LEU A 165 10.02 5.37 2.23
N VAL A 166 11.15 5.19 1.54
CA VAL A 166 12.19 4.24 1.97
C VAL A 166 12.85 4.69 3.28
N ASP A 167 13.07 5.98 3.49
CA ASP A 167 13.56 6.51 4.77
C ASP A 167 12.58 6.19 5.92
N ALA A 168 11.28 6.34 5.68
CA ALA A 168 10.25 6.01 6.67
C ALA A 168 10.20 4.51 7.00
N LEU A 169 10.33 3.65 5.98
CA LEU A 169 10.38 2.19 6.17
C LEU A 169 11.63 1.76 6.95
N ALA A 170 12.79 2.38 6.67
CA ALA A 170 14.04 2.07 7.38
C ALA A 170 14.06 2.51 8.86
N ALA A 171 13.05 3.27 9.31
CA ALA A 171 12.92 3.75 10.69
C ALA A 171 11.95 2.92 11.55
N VAL A 172 11.30 1.91 10.95
CA VAL A 172 10.47 0.90 11.65
C VAL A 172 11.37 -0.09 12.38
#